data_AF-A0A7X0NFI5-F1
#
_entry.id   AF-A0A7X0NFI5-F1
#
_cell.length_a   1.000
_cell.length_b   1.000
_cell.length_c   1.000
_cell.angle_alpha   90.00
_cell.angle_beta   90.00
_cell.angle_gamma   90.00
#
_symmetry.space_group_name_H-M   'P 1'
#
loop_
_entity.id
_entity.type
_entity.pdbx_description
1 polymer ?
#
loop_
_entity_poly.entity_id
_entity_poly.type
_entity_poly.pdbx_seq_one_letter_code
_entity_poly.pdbx_strand_id
1 'polypeptide(L)'
;MFNIIEKEWYKRETSTGQYITPVHVVIPDYQQVHNHICNMVVSYSDGSTKSLIARVLFNEFNNQWTVDGMEVAVKVIENAIENFQSDEQVG
;
A
#
# COMPACT_ATOMS: atom_id res chain seq x y z
N MET A 1 -7.96 1.76 0.37
CA MET A 1 -6.92 2.67 0.92
C MET A 1 -5.63 1.88 1.11
N PHE A 2 -4.46 2.52 1.19
CA PHE A 2 -3.17 1.83 1.38
C PHE A 2 -2.49 2.28 2.68
N ASN A 3 -1.89 1.34 3.40
CA ASN A 3 -1.10 1.64 4.59
C ASN A 3 0.34 1.16 4.43
N ILE A 4 1.31 2.05 4.64
CA ILE A 4 2.73 1.73 4.49
C ILE A 4 3.12 0.70 5.55
N ILE A 5 3.76 -0.37 5.10
CA ILE A 5 4.38 -1.34 6.00
C ILE A 5 5.69 -0.72 6.46
N GLU A 6 5.78 -0.27 7.69
CA GLU A 6 7.05 0.30 8.19
C GLU A 6 8.14 -0.77 8.20
N LYS A 7 9.27 -0.47 7.54
CA LYS A 7 10.49 -1.27 7.63
C LYS A 7 11.66 -0.33 7.86
N GLU A 8 12.60 -0.70 8.73
CA GLU A 8 13.74 0.15 9.10
C GLU A 8 14.61 0.54 7.89
N TRP A 9 14.70 -0.32 6.88
CA TRP A 9 15.46 -0.08 5.65
C TRP A 9 14.76 0.83 4.63
N TYR A 10 13.51 1.26 4.89
CA TYR A 10 12.84 2.30 4.10
C TYR A 10 13.34 3.71 4.45
N LYS A 11 14.13 3.84 5.53
CA LYS A 11 14.74 5.10 5.95
C LYS A 11 16.05 5.27 5.17
N ARG A 12 16.12 6.29 4.30
CA ARG A 12 17.39 6.71 3.69
C ARG A 12 18.00 7.85 4.50
N GLU A 13 19.28 7.72 4.86
CA GLU A 13 20.02 8.78 5.53
C GLU A 13 20.57 9.76 4.49
N THR A 14 20.37 11.06 4.72
CA THR A 14 21.00 12.10 3.90
C THR A 14 22.43 12.37 4.36
N SER A 15 23.22 13.05 3.52
CA SER A 15 24.54 13.59 3.90
C SER A 15 24.51 14.54 5.10
N THR A 16 23.32 14.97 5.54
CA THR A 16 23.10 15.84 6.70
C THR A 16 22.67 15.09 7.97
N GLY A 17 22.55 13.75 7.92
CA GLY A 17 22.09 12.92 9.04
C GLY A 17 20.57 12.91 9.25
N GLN A 18 19.81 13.55 8.35
CA GLN A 18 18.34 13.48 8.36
C GLN A 18 17.84 12.19 7.69
N TYR A 19 16.91 11.50 8.34
CA TYR A 19 16.22 10.34 7.78
C TYR A 19 15.03 10.77 6.94
N ILE A 20 14.97 10.26 5.71
CA ILE A 20 13.84 10.46 4.81
C ILE A 20 13.01 9.17 4.80
N THR A 21 11.70 9.31 5.03
CA THR A 21 10.78 8.18 5.14
C THR A 21 9.60 8.35 4.18
N PRO A 22 9.03 7.25 3.67
CA PRO A 22 7.79 7.32 2.90
C PRO A 22 6.65 7.76 3.83
N VAL A 23 5.84 8.72 3.39
CA VAL A 23 4.72 9.28 4.17
C VAL A 23 3.36 9.09 3.51
N HIS A 24 3.34 8.89 2.19
CA HIS A 24 2.10 8.71 1.44
C HIS A 24 2.34 7.86 0.18
N VAL A 25 1.34 7.05 -0.19
CA VAL A 25 1.38 6.18 -1.37
C VAL A 25 0.08 6.26 -2.14
N VAL A 26 0.17 6.42 -3.46
CA VAL A 26 -0.94 6.32 -4.42
C VAL A 26 -0.61 5.26 -5.46
N ILE A 27 -1.58 4.41 -5.78
CA ILE A 27 -1.46 3.37 -6.81
C ILE A 27 -2.67 3.53 -7.74
N PRO A 28 -2.58 4.36 -8.80
CA PRO A 28 -3.75 4.76 -9.60
C PRO A 28 -4.32 3.64 -10.47
N ASP A 29 -3.49 2.66 -10.83
CA ASP A 29 -3.79 1.51 -11.66
C ASP A 29 -3.90 0.21 -10.83
N TYR A 30 -4.19 0.33 -9.54
CA TYR A 30 -4.39 -0.80 -8.65
C TYR A 30 -5.55 -1.69 -9.14
N GLN A 31 -5.29 -2.99 -9.17
CA GLN A 31 -6.31 -4.02 -9.34
C GLN A 31 -6.07 -5.11 -8.29
N GLN A 32 -7.13 -5.57 -7.64
CA GLN A 32 -7.10 -6.64 -6.64
C GLN A 32 -6.97 -8.00 -7.34
N VAL A 33 -5.89 -8.19 -8.10
CA VAL A 33 -5.57 -9.39 -8.86
C VAL A 33 -4.15 -9.81 -8.49
N HIS A 34 -4.00 -11.07 -8.06
CA HIS A 34 -2.70 -11.59 -7.67
C HIS A 34 -1.72 -11.52 -8.85
N ASN A 35 -0.49 -11.05 -8.60
CA ASN A 35 0.55 -10.78 -9.58
C ASN A 35 0.30 -9.62 -10.57
N HIS A 36 -0.75 -8.81 -10.37
CA HIS A 36 -0.92 -7.60 -11.16
C HIS A 36 0.26 -6.64 -10.97
N ILE A 37 0.76 -6.07 -12.08
CA ILE A 37 1.83 -5.08 -12.08
C ILE A 37 1.21 -3.70 -12.18
N CYS A 38 1.61 -2.80 -11.29
CA CYS A 38 1.04 -1.46 -11.15
C CYS A 38 2.13 -0.41 -10.89
N ASN A 39 1.77 0.87 -11.07
CA ASN A 39 2.61 2.01 -10.73
C ASN A 39 2.32 2.47 -9.30
N MET A 40 3.35 2.49 -8.45
CA MET A 40 3.26 3.03 -7.10
C MET A 40 3.96 4.39 -7.04
N VAL A 41 3.21 5.44 -6.72
CA VAL A 41 3.73 6.78 -6.49
C VAL A 41 3.90 7.00 -4.99
N VAL A 42 5.14 7.13 -4.54
CA VAL A 42 5.53 7.34 -3.15
C VAL A 42 5.88 8.80 -2.94
N SER A 43 5.32 9.44 -1.92
CA SER A 43 5.76 10.74 -1.40
C SER A 43 6.56 10.54 -0.12
N TYR A 44 7.67 11.26 0.01
CA TYR A 44 8.59 11.16 1.13
C TYR A 44 8.53 12.41 2.03
N SER A 45 9.03 12.27 3.26
CA SER A 45 9.01 13.32 4.29
C SER A 45 9.81 14.59 3.93
N ASP A 46 10.72 14.51 2.96
CA ASP A 46 11.46 15.66 2.40
C ASP A 46 10.71 16.37 1.27
N GLY A 47 9.47 15.94 0.96
CA GLY A 47 8.67 16.46 -0.14
C GLY A 47 9.01 15.86 -1.51
N SER A 48 10.00 14.97 -1.60
CA SER A 48 10.33 14.28 -2.85
C SER A 48 9.29 13.20 -3.18
N THR A 49 9.18 12.89 -4.47
CA THR A 49 8.29 11.84 -4.98
C THR A 49 9.05 10.83 -5.84
N LYS A 50 8.65 9.56 -5.80
CA LYS A 50 9.21 8.51 -6.64
C LYS A 50 8.11 7.61 -7.20
N SER A 51 8.23 7.23 -8.48
CA SER A 51 7.43 6.18 -9.09
C SER A 51 8.18 4.86 -9.05
N LEU A 52 7.51 3.81 -8.58
CA LEU A 52 8.01 2.45 -8.49
C LEU A 52 7.14 1.52 -9.34
N ILE A 53 7.76 0.53 -9.96
CA ILE A 53 7.03 -0.61 -10.53
C ILE A 53 6.75 -1.55 -9.36
N ALA A 54 5.48 -1.84 -9.11
CA ALA A 54 5.06 -2.63 -7.97
C ALA A 54 4.22 -3.84 -8.40
N ARG A 55 4.16 -4.84 -7.53
CA ARG A 55 3.38 -6.07 -7.73
C ARG A 55 2.33 -6.22 -6.64
N VAL A 56 1.10 -6.51 -7.03
CA VAL A 56 0.02 -6.86 -6.12
C VAL A 56 0.17 -8.32 -5.71
N LEU A 57 0.20 -8.56 -4.41
CA LEU A 57 0.37 -9.88 -3.80
C LEU A 57 -0.81 -10.17 -2.88
N PHE A 58 -1.20 -11.43 -2.83
CA PHE A 58 -2.23 -11.93 -1.93
C PHE A 58 -1.59 -13.01 -1.09
N ASN A 59 -1.74 -12.91 0.22
CA ASN A 59 -1.28 -13.90 1.17
C ASN A 59 -2.50 -14.70 1.66
N GLU A 60 -2.56 -15.96 1.25
CA GLU A 60 -3.64 -16.89 1.59
C GLU A 60 -3.67 -17.25 3.08
N PHE A 61 -2.52 -17.22 3.77
CA PHE A 61 -2.42 -17.62 5.17
C PHE A 61 -3.13 -16.63 6.11
N ASN A 62 -3.06 -15.33 5.81
CA ASN A 62 -3.67 -14.27 6.63
C ASN A 62 -4.72 -13.44 5.87
N ASN A 63 -5.16 -13.92 4.69
CA ASN A 63 -6.15 -13.28 3.83
C ASN A 63 -5.87 -11.79 3.58
N GLN A 64 -4.61 -11.44 3.31
CA GLN A 64 -4.17 -10.04 3.19
C GLN A 64 -3.61 -9.72 1.81
N TRP A 65 -4.07 -8.60 1.27
CA TRP A 65 -3.50 -8.00 0.07
C TRP A 65 -2.39 -7.01 0.41
N THR A 66 -1.29 -7.11 -0.32
CA THR A 66 -0.17 -6.16 -0.27
C THR A 66 0.20 -5.70 -1.68
N VAL A 67 0.85 -4.55 -1.76
CA VAL A 67 1.50 -4.09 -2.99
C VAL A 67 2.95 -3.82 -2.68
N ASP A 68 3.84 -4.52 -3.36
CA ASP A 68 5.29 -4.49 -3.13
C ASP A 68 6.00 -3.78 -4.28
N GLY A 69 6.54 -2.59 -4.01
CA GLY A 69 7.34 -1.78 -4.93
C GLY A 69 8.84 -1.97 -4.76
N MET A 70 9.28 -3.05 -4.09
CA MET A 70 10.65 -3.32 -3.64
C MET A 70 11.15 -2.33 -2.58
N GLU A 71 11.14 -1.03 -2.86
CA GLU A 71 11.61 -0.01 -1.91
C GLU A 71 10.57 0.41 -0.89
N VAL A 72 9.29 0.23 -1.20
CA VAL A 72 8.17 0.51 -0.31
C VAL A 72 7.12 -0.57 -0.55
N ALA A 73 6.52 -1.06 0.53
CA ALA A 73 5.39 -1.98 0.47
C ALA A 73 4.23 -1.43 1.28
N VAL A 74 3.02 -1.68 0.81
CA VAL A 74 1.79 -1.27 1.48
C VAL A 74 0.87 -2.46 1.69
N LYS A 75 0.09 -2.41 2.77
CA LYS A 75 -1.12 -3.24 2.94
C LYS A 75 -2.29 -2.54 2.26
N VAL A 76 -3.14 -3.32 1.62
CA VAL A 76 -4.45 -2.83 1.17
C VAL A 76 -5.39 -2.86 2.36
N ILE A 77 -5.95 -1.70 2.68
CA ILE A 77 -7.03 -1.55 3.65
C ILE A 77 -8.31 -1.47 2.83
N GLU A 78 -9.15 -2.49 2.94
CA GLU A 78 -10.52 -2.44 2.47
C GLU A 78 -11.25 -1.38 3.30
N ASN A 79 -11.88 -0.42 2.63
CA ASN A 79 -12.82 0.44 3.34
C ASN A 79 -13.98 -0.48 3.71
N ALA A 80 -14.10 -0.84 4.98
CA ALA A 80 -15.29 -1.46 5.53
C ALA A 80 -16.46 -0.46 5.42
N ILE A 81 -16.99 -0.29 4.21
CA ILE A 81 -18.43 -0.12 4.07
C ILE A 81 -18.93 -1.55 4.00
N GLU A 82 -19.03 -2.16 5.18
CA GLU A 82 -19.88 -3.33 5.36
C GLU A 82 -21.25 -2.91 4.82
N ASN A 83 -21.60 -3.39 3.63
CA ASN A 83 -22.99 -3.52 3.27
C ASN A 83 -23.58 -4.48 4.29
N PHE A 84 -24.04 -3.95 5.43
CA PHE A 84 -25.10 -4.56 6.20
C PHE A 84 -26.28 -4.66 5.24
N GLN A 85 -26.33 -5.74 4.48
CA GLN A 85 -27.59 -6.23 3.96
C GLN A 85 -28.38 -6.61 5.20
N SER A 86 -29.25 -5.70 5.64
CA SER A 86 -30.38 -6.06 6.46
C SER A 86 -31.14 -7.12 5.67
N ASP A 87 -30.98 -8.39 6.07
CA ASP A 87 -31.96 -9.42 5.75
C ASP A 87 -33.28 -8.95 6.37
N GLU A 88 -34.07 -8.25 5.56
CA GLU A 88 -35.46 -8.00 5.80
C GLU A 88 -36.13 -9.38 5.86
N GLN A 89 -36.57 -9.74 7.07
CA GLN A 89 -37.35 -10.93 7.33
C GLN A 89 -38.52 -11.00 6.35
N VAL A 90 -38.56 -12.07 5.56
CA VAL A 90 -39.75 -12.46 4.80
C VAL A 90 -40.23 -13.79 5.36
N GLY A 91 -41.40 -13.78 6.01
CA GLY A 91 -42.14 -14.98 6.42
C GLY A 91 -42.71 -14.93 7.81
#